data_AF-A0A6V7HP98-F1
#
_entry.id   AF-A0A6V7HP98-F1
#
_cell.length_a   1.000
_cell.length_b   1.000
_cell.length_c   1.000
_cell.angle_alpha   90.00
_cell.angle_beta   90.00
_cell.angle_gamma   90.00
#
_symmetry.space_group_name_H-M   'P 1'
#
loop_
_entity.id
_entity.type
_entity.pdbx_description
1 polymer ?
#
loop_
_entity_poly.entity_id
_entity_poly.type
_entity_poly.pdbx_seq_one_letter_code
_entity_poly.pdbx_strand_id
1 'polypeptide(L)'
;DLEMYGVNYFEIRNKKGTELWLGVDALGLNIYEKNDKLNPKIGFPWSEIRNISFNDKKFIIKPIDKKAPDFVFFAPRVKINKRILALCMGNHELYMRRRKPDTIDVQQMK
;
A
#
# COMPACT_ATOMS: atom_id res chain seq x y z
N ASP A 1 2.55 20.33 -5.95
CA ASP A 1 1.99 19.01 -5.62
C ASP A 1 1.32 19.06 -4.26
N LEU A 2 0.09 18.53 -4.15
CA LEU A 2 -0.62 18.37 -2.88
C LEU A 2 -0.22 17.01 -2.30
N GLU A 3 0.48 16.98 -1.16
CA GLU A 3 1.04 15.76 -0.55
C GLU A 3 0.00 14.68 -0.22
N MET A 4 -1.28 15.07 -0.08
CA MET A 4 -2.40 14.17 0.20
C MET A 4 -3.14 13.71 -1.05
N TYR A 5 -2.84 14.27 -2.22
CA TYR A 5 -3.57 13.97 -3.45
C TYR A 5 -3.30 12.52 -3.89
N GLY A 6 -4.37 11.77 -4.15
CA GLY A 6 -4.27 10.38 -4.61
C GLY A 6 -3.95 9.35 -3.52
N VAL A 7 -3.86 9.76 -2.25
CA VAL A 7 -3.58 8.85 -1.12
C VAL A 7 -4.88 8.39 -0.47
N ASN A 8 -5.08 7.07 -0.39
CA ASN A 8 -6.18 6.46 0.34
C ASN A 8 -5.73 6.09 1.76
N TYR A 9 -6.29 6.76 2.77
CA TYR A 9 -5.91 6.56 4.17
C TYR A 9 -6.79 5.53 4.89
N PHE A 10 -6.16 4.64 5.68
CA PHE A 10 -6.81 3.64 6.51
C PHE A 10 -6.25 3.66 7.94
N GLU A 11 -7.13 3.56 8.92
CA GLU A 11 -6.71 3.39 10.32
C GLU A 11 -6.22 1.95 10.55
N ILE A 12 -5.01 1.84 11.10
CA ILE A 12 -4.37 0.57 11.41
C ILE A 12 -3.75 0.61 12.82
N ARG A 13 -3.39 -0.56 13.33
CA ARG A 13 -2.58 -0.71 14.53
C ARG A 13 -1.39 -1.63 14.27
N ASN A 14 -0.23 -1.31 14.86
CA ASN A 14 0.92 -2.22 14.82
C ASN A 14 0.75 -3.36 15.86
N LYS A 15 1.73 -4.28 15.94
CA LYS A 15 1.74 -5.37 16.95
C LYS A 15 1.70 -4.88 18.41
N LYS A 16 2.19 -3.66 18.68
CA LYS A 16 2.18 -3.03 20.02
C LYS A 16 0.87 -2.29 20.32
N GLY A 17 -0.09 -2.27 19.38
CA GLY A 17 -1.36 -1.57 19.54
C GLY A 17 -1.31 -0.07 19.24
N THR A 18 -0.18 0.48 18.80
CA THR A 18 -0.05 1.90 18.42
C THR A 18 -0.95 2.20 17.23
N GLU A 19 -1.75 3.26 17.33
CA GLU A 19 -2.60 3.73 16.24
C GLU A 19 -1.78 4.48 15.18
N LEU A 20 -1.98 4.12 13.93
CA LEU A 20 -1.26 4.64 12.78
C LEU A 20 -2.21 4.79 11.58
N TRP A 21 -1.75 5.48 10.55
CA TRP A 21 -2.40 5.51 9.26
C TRP A 21 -1.60 4.70 8.24
N LEU A 22 -2.30 3.92 7.42
CA LEU A 22 -1.79 3.38 6.16
C LEU A 22 -2.29 4.27 5.02
N GLY A 23 -1.38 4.79 4.21
CA GLY A 23 -1.67 5.38 2.90
C GLY A 23 -1.43 4.37 1.79
N VAL A 24 -2.37 4.28 0.86
CA VAL A 24 -2.23 3.53 -0.40
C VAL A 24 -2.34 4.50 -1.56
N ASP A 25 -1.30 4.55 -2.39
CA ASP A 25 -1.23 5.43 -3.56
C ASP A 25 -0.62 4.72 -4.78
N ALA A 26 -0.41 5.48 -5.86
CA ALA A 26 0.10 4.95 -7.12
C ALA A 26 1.60 4.55 -7.08
N LEU A 27 2.33 4.95 -6.05
CA LEU A 27 3.78 4.71 -5.89
C LEU A 27 4.06 3.57 -4.90
N GLY A 28 3.22 3.41 -3.88
CA GLY A 28 3.39 2.34 -2.90
C GLY A 28 2.44 2.40 -1.72
N LEU A 29 2.96 1.95 -0.59
CA LEU A 29 2.31 1.98 0.71
C LEU A 29 3.12 2.85 1.67
N ASN A 30 2.43 3.66 2.46
CA ASN A 30 3.05 4.58 3.40
C ASN A 30 2.45 4.44 4.78
N ILE A 31 3.27 4.51 5.83
CA ILE A 31 2.84 4.46 7.23
C ILE A 31 3.06 5.83 7.85
N TYR A 32 2.01 6.35 8.46
CA TYR A 32 2.02 7.66 9.10
C TYR A 32 1.61 7.57 10.56
N GLU A 33 2.06 8.53 11.36
CA GLU A 33 1.62 8.68 12.74
C GLU A 33 0.16 9.15 12.78
N LYS A 34 -0.56 8.84 13.87
CA LYS A 34 -1.98 9.19 13.98
C LYS A 34 -2.26 10.69 13.79
N ASN A 35 -1.31 11.54 14.21
CA ASN A 35 -1.43 13.00 14.24
C ASN A 35 -0.77 13.72 13.05
N ASP A 36 -0.11 13.00 12.14
CA ASP A 36 0.57 13.56 10.98
C ASP A 36 0.30 12.68 9.75
N LYS A 37 -0.46 13.17 8.78
CA LYS A 37 -0.78 12.47 7.52
C LYS A 37 0.04 12.97 6.32
N LEU A 38 0.91 13.95 6.54
CA LEU A 38 1.73 14.59 5.52
C LEU A 38 3.06 13.86 5.40
N ASN A 39 3.71 13.58 6.54
CA ASN A 39 5.05 12.99 6.57
C ASN A 39 5.00 11.48 6.85
N PRO A 40 5.22 10.61 5.85
CA PRO A 40 5.30 9.17 6.10
C PRO A 40 6.56 8.83 6.90
N LYS A 41 6.42 7.98 7.92
CA LYS A 41 7.56 7.46 8.71
C LYS A 41 8.21 6.25 8.07
N ILE A 42 7.43 5.45 7.35
CA ILE A 42 7.89 4.24 6.66
C ILE A 42 7.20 4.20 5.29
N GLY A 43 7.96 3.94 4.24
CA GLY A 43 7.44 3.74 2.88
C GLY A 43 7.82 2.38 2.34
N PHE A 44 6.93 1.78 1.56
CA PHE A 44 7.13 0.56 0.80
C PHE A 44 6.77 0.82 -0.66
N PRO A 45 7.76 1.11 -1.53
CA PRO A 45 7.53 1.22 -2.96
C PRO A 45 6.93 -0.07 -3.51
N TRP A 46 6.08 0.02 -4.54
CA TRP A 46 5.53 -1.17 -5.19
C TRP A 46 6.59 -2.17 -5.67
N SER A 47 7.76 -1.66 -6.10
CA SER A 47 8.90 -2.49 -6.51
C SER A 47 9.59 -3.25 -5.38
N GLU A 48 9.31 -2.96 -4.11
CA GLU A 48 9.90 -3.64 -2.95
C GLU A 48 8.95 -4.65 -2.31
N ILE A 49 7.71 -4.72 -2.79
CA ILE A 49 6.67 -5.58 -2.25
C ILE A 49 6.57 -6.85 -3.10
N ARG A 50 6.78 -8.00 -2.47
CA ARG A 50 6.64 -9.31 -3.14
C ARG A 50 5.22 -9.83 -3.10
N ASN A 51 4.58 -9.71 -1.94
CA ASN A 51 3.25 -10.25 -1.73
C ASN A 51 2.53 -9.47 -0.63
N ILE A 52 1.21 -9.37 -0.79
CA ILE A 52 0.32 -8.78 0.21
C ILE A 52 -0.80 -9.76 0.48
N SER A 53 -1.08 -10.02 1.75
CA SER A 53 -2.20 -10.87 2.15
C SER A 53 -2.76 -10.44 3.51
N PHE A 54 -3.95 -10.95 3.85
CA PHE A 54 -4.51 -10.78 5.18
C PHE A 54 -5.23 -12.04 5.63
N ASN A 55 -5.33 -12.22 6.95
CA ASN A 55 -6.17 -13.22 7.59
C ASN A 55 -6.94 -12.53 8.73
N ASP A 56 -8.27 -12.58 8.67
CA ASP A 56 -9.16 -11.82 9.56
C ASP A 56 -8.74 -10.33 9.65
N LYS A 57 -8.32 -9.86 10.84
CA LYS A 57 -7.87 -8.48 11.06
C LYS A 57 -6.39 -8.27 10.77
N LYS A 58 -5.59 -9.33 10.69
CA LYS A 58 -4.13 -9.27 10.50
C LYS A 58 -3.79 -9.12 9.02
N PHE A 59 -3.07 -8.06 8.68
CA PHE A 59 -2.57 -7.80 7.33
C PHE A 59 -1.04 -7.97 7.29
N ILE A 60 -0.52 -8.51 6.21
CA ILE A 60 0.89 -8.89 6.05
C ILE A 60 1.39 -8.36 4.71
N ILE A 61 2.48 -7.60 4.75
CA ILE A 61 3.24 -7.14 3.59
C ILE A 61 4.57 -7.86 3.63
N LYS A 62 4.86 -8.64 2.59
CA LYS A 62 6.11 -9.37 2.44
C LYS A 62 7.04 -8.62 1.50
N PRO A 63 8.23 -8.18 1.93
CA PRO A 63 9.20 -7.57 1.05
C PRO A 63 9.76 -8.56 0.01
N ILE A 64 10.33 -8.04 -1.07
CA ILE A 64 11.11 -8.82 -2.04
C ILE A 64 12.38 -9.37 -1.38
N ASP A 65 13.07 -8.53 -0.60
CA ASP A 65 14.21 -8.98 0.19
C ASP A 65 13.76 -10.04 1.20
N LYS A 66 14.23 -11.27 1.00
CA LYS A 66 13.93 -12.42 1.86
C LYS A 66 14.52 -12.29 3.26
N LYS A 67 15.53 -11.44 3.45
CA LYS A 67 16.15 -11.19 4.76
C LYS A 67 15.38 -10.15 5.57
N ALA A 68 14.65 -9.25 4.90
CA ALA A 68 13.82 -8.26 5.57
C ALA A 68 12.58 -8.92 6.21
N PRO A 69 12.20 -8.51 7.44
CA PRO A 69 11.06 -9.08 8.13
C PRO A 69 9.74 -8.67 7.47
N ASP A 70 8.73 -9.54 7.56
CA ASP A 70 7.37 -9.21 7.15
C ASP A 70 6.82 -8.03 7.97
N PHE A 71 6.25 -7.04 7.29
CA PHE A 71 5.55 -5.95 7.94
C PHE A 71 4.11 -6.37 8.23
N VAL A 72 3.68 -6.24 9.48
CA VAL A 72 2.38 -6.73 9.95
C VAL A 72 1.65 -5.63 10.71
N PHE A 73 0.39 -5.41 10.33
CA PHE A 73 -0.52 -4.51 11.02
C PHE A 73 -1.91 -5.12 11.15
N PHE A 74 -2.78 -4.44 11.89
CA PHE A 74 -4.14 -4.88 12.17
C PHE A 74 -5.13 -3.78 11.81
N ALA A 75 -6.13 -4.11 10.99
CA ALA A 75 -7.25 -3.22 10.74
C ALA A 75 -8.40 -3.52 11.73
N PRO A 76 -9.25 -2.54 12.07
CA PRO A 76 -10.30 -2.75 13.07
C PRO A 76 -11.40 -3.71 12.58
N ARG A 77 -11.58 -3.87 11.27
CA ARG A 77 -12.60 -4.74 10.66
C ARG A 77 -12.07 -5.43 9.40
N VAL A 78 -12.46 -6.69 9.17
CA VAL A 78 -12.07 -7.48 7.98
C VAL A 78 -12.44 -6.80 6.67
N LYS A 79 -13.59 -6.11 6.61
CA LYS A 79 -14.02 -5.37 5.42
C LYS A 79 -13.02 -4.29 4.99
N ILE A 80 -12.26 -3.73 5.93
CA ILE A 80 -11.22 -2.74 5.65
C ILE A 80 -10.03 -3.43 4.99
N ASN A 81 -9.60 -4.59 5.49
CA ASN A 81 -8.54 -5.38 4.86
C ASN A 81 -8.88 -5.78 3.43
N LYS A 82 -10.14 -6.17 3.14
CA LYS A 82 -10.61 -6.44 1.77
C LYS A 82 -10.44 -5.22 0.86
N ARG A 83 -10.81 -4.02 1.34
CA ARG A 83 -10.68 -2.76 0.59
C ARG A 83 -9.21 -2.37 0.37
N ILE A 84 -8.37 -2.49 1.40
CA ILE A 84 -6.92 -2.24 1.30
C ILE A 84 -6.34 -3.16 0.23
N LEU A 85 -6.61 -4.47 0.30
CA LEU A 85 -6.07 -5.44 -0.65
C LEU A 85 -6.47 -5.12 -2.09
N ALA A 86 -7.75 -4.80 -2.34
CA ALA A 86 -8.22 -4.43 -3.67
C ALA A 86 -7.50 -3.19 -4.24
N LEU A 87 -7.28 -2.17 -3.41
CA LEU A 87 -6.53 -0.98 -3.81
C LEU A 87 -5.04 -1.29 -4.05
N CYS A 88 -4.42 -2.14 -3.22
CA CYS A 88 -3.04 -2.55 -3.43
C CYS A 88 -2.89 -3.30 -4.76
N MET A 89 -3.79 -4.23 -5.06
CA MET A 89 -3.77 -4.99 -6.31
C MET A 89 -3.90 -4.08 -7.52
N GLY A 90 -4.89 -3.18 -7.53
CA GLY A 90 -5.11 -2.25 -8.65
C GLY A 90 -3.95 -1.27 -8.85
N ASN A 91 -3.42 -0.68 -7.77
CA ASN A 91 -2.29 0.24 -7.87
C ASN A 91 -1.01 -0.48 -8.31
N HIS A 92 -0.71 -1.67 -7.77
CA HIS A 92 0.44 -2.45 -8.17
C HIS A 92 0.37 -2.90 -9.64
N GLU A 93 -0.81 -3.32 -10.12
CA GLU A 93 -1.02 -3.68 -11.52
C GLU A 93 -0.77 -2.49 -12.45
N LEU A 94 -1.36 -1.32 -12.14
CA LEU A 94 -1.14 -0.10 -12.91
C LEU A 94 0.32 0.37 -12.85
N TYR A 95 0.97 0.25 -11.69
CA TYR A 95 2.39 0.53 -11.53
C TYR A 95 3.24 -0.35 -12.45
N MET A 96 2.97 -1.65 -12.50
CA MET A 96 3.68 -2.59 -13.38
C MET A 96 3.40 -2.33 -14.85
N ARG A 97 2.16 -1.95 -15.21
CA ARG A 97 1.78 -1.59 -16.58
C ARG A 97 2.56 -0.37 -17.08
N ARG A 98 2.71 0.67 -16.26
CA ARG A 98 3.47 1.90 -16.59
C ARG A 98 4.97 1.65 -16.80
N ARG A 99 5.50 0.51 -16.35
CA ARG A 99 6.92 0.13 -16.52
C ARG A 99 7.15 -0.80 -17.72
N LYS A 100 6.09 -1.16 -18.44
CA LYS A 100 6.15 -1.90 -19.71
C LYS A 100 5.93 -0.92 -20.87
N PRO A 101 6.37 -1.26 -22.10
CA PRO A 101 6.00 -0.50 -23.28
C PRO A 101 4.49 -0.38 -23.42
N ASP A 102 4.03 0.75 -23.96
CA ASP A 102 2.61 0.97 -24.22
C ASP A 102 2.04 -0.10 -25.15
N THR A 103 0.82 -0.54 -24.87
CA THR A 103 0.08 -1.44 -25.75
C THR A 103 -0.31 -0.70 -27.04
N ILE A 104 -0.55 -1.44 -28.12
CA ILE A 104 -0.95 -0.87 -29.43
C ILE A 104 -2.15 0.08 -29.28
N ASP A 105 -3.17 -0.32 -28.51
CA ASP A 105 -4.34 0.52 -28.25
C ASP A 105 -3.99 1.85 -27.58
N VAL A 106 -3.06 1.83 -26.61
CA VAL A 106 -2.62 3.05 -25.91
C VAL A 106 -1.80 3.94 -26.84
N GLN A 107 -0.99 3.35 -27.73
CA GLN A 107 -0.25 4.10 -28.74
C GLN A 107 -1.18 4.77 -29.76
N GLN A 108 -2.28 4.12 -30.14
CA GLN A 108 -3.28 4.69 -31.05
C GLN A 108 -4.14 5.78 -30.41
N MET A 109 -4.32 5.75 -29.09
CA MET A 109 -5.04 6.78 -28.33
C MET A 109 -4.22 8.05 -28.08
N LYS A 110 -2.89 7.99 -28.19
CA LYS A 110 -1.99 9.14 -28.07
C LYS A 110 -1.99 9.98 -29.34
#